data_AF-A0AAN8F1J6-F1
#
_entry.id   AF-A0AAN8F1J6-F1
#
_cell.length_a   1.000
_cell.length_b   1.000
_cell.length_c   1.000
_cell.angle_alpha   90.00
_cell.angle_beta   90.00
_cell.angle_gamma   90.00
#
_symmetry.space_group_name_H-M   'P 1'
#
loop_
_entity.id
_entity.type
_entity.pdbx_description
1 polymer ?
#
loop_
_entity_poly.entity_id
_entity_poly.type
_entity_poly.pdbx_seq_one_letter_code
_entity_poly.pdbx_strand_id
1 'polypeptide(L)'
;GARRIRRYFYTTFLREPTARFISEYRHVNRGATWIASRHICNGRAPTSDELPLCFDPNLGWDDVSLDEFLHCPFNLAFNRQTRMLADLTLVNCYARNGTDPRTRDHTLLESAKKNLKNMAFFGIKERMDDSQTMFEWLFNLSFNRRLSAWSRSKSNDTDVSPEQMRQIRERNQLDIELYDYAVKLFEHRLALIQNRSLPG
;
A
#
# COMPACT_ATOMS: atom_id res chain seq x y z
N GLY A 1 18.73 37.37 0.06
CA GLY A 1 19.14 36.00 0.40
C GLY A 1 18.24 35.01 -0.34
N ALA A 2 18.81 34.10 -1.13
CA ALA A 2 18.01 33.15 -1.91
C ALA A 2 17.25 32.20 -0.97
N ARG A 3 15.92 32.13 -1.12
CA ARG A 3 15.05 31.21 -0.37
C ARG A 3 15.46 29.78 -0.72
N ARG A 4 16.17 29.09 0.18
CA ARG A 4 16.50 27.66 0.02
C ARG A 4 15.19 26.87 -0.14
N ILE A 5 14.98 26.32 -1.34
CA ILE A 5 13.86 25.43 -1.62
C ILE A 5 14.14 24.11 -0.90
N ARG A 6 13.25 23.70 0.00
CA ARG A 6 13.34 22.41 0.69
C ARG A 6 13.04 21.29 -0.31
N ARG A 7 13.92 20.28 -0.35
CA ARG A 7 13.72 19.08 -1.17
C ARG A 7 13.16 17.97 -0.29
N TYR A 8 12.08 17.34 -0.74
CA TYR A 8 11.46 16.22 -0.06
C TYR A 8 11.66 14.95 -0.90
N PHE A 9 12.16 13.89 -0.27
CA PHE A 9 12.38 12.59 -0.90
C PHE A 9 11.39 11.60 -0.31
N TYR A 10 10.34 11.30 -1.06
CA TYR A 10 9.33 10.33 -0.66
C TYR A 10 9.83 8.92 -0.88
N THR A 11 9.60 8.06 0.10
CA THR A 11 9.93 6.64 0.06
C THR A 11 8.77 5.80 0.60
N THR A 12 8.67 4.54 0.18
CA THR A 12 7.63 3.62 0.65
C THR A 12 8.08 2.15 0.54
N PHE A 13 7.25 1.23 1.02
CA PHE A 13 7.36 -0.21 0.77
C PHE A 13 6.04 -0.76 0.25
N LEU A 14 6.12 -1.69 -0.70
CA LEU A 14 5.00 -2.51 -1.13
C LEU A 14 5.16 -3.95 -0.67
N ARG A 15 4.04 -4.67 -0.67
CA ARG A 15 3.93 -6.09 -0.32
C ARG A 15 2.96 -6.76 -1.27
N GLU A 16 3.15 -8.06 -1.53
CA GLU A 16 2.20 -8.85 -2.31
C GLU A 16 0.77 -8.65 -1.75
N PRO A 17 -0.20 -8.22 -2.59
CA PRO A 17 -1.49 -7.70 -2.11
C PRO A 17 -2.31 -8.67 -1.27
N THR A 18 -2.30 -9.96 -1.61
CA THR A 18 -3.05 -10.99 -0.90
C THR A 18 -2.47 -11.18 0.50
N ALA A 19 -1.15 -11.37 0.60
CA ALA A 19 -0.44 -11.50 1.85
C ALA A 19 -0.54 -10.23 2.71
N ARG A 20 -0.55 -9.05 2.07
CA ARG A 20 -0.76 -7.75 2.71
C ARG A 20 -2.17 -7.64 3.29
N PHE A 21 -3.19 -8.04 2.54
CA PHE A 21 -4.59 -8.04 2.98
C PHE A 21 -4.80 -8.99 4.18
N ILE A 22 -4.33 -10.24 4.07
CA ILE A 22 -4.43 -11.23 5.17
C ILE A 22 -3.68 -10.73 6.41
N SER A 23 -2.51 -10.11 6.22
CA SER A 23 -1.76 -9.51 7.33
C SER A 23 -2.51 -8.38 8.02
N GLU A 24 -3.26 -7.56 7.26
CA GLU A 24 -4.10 -6.50 7.81
C GLU A 24 -5.29 -7.08 8.56
N TYR A 25 -6.00 -8.04 7.96
CA TYR A 25 -7.09 -8.79 8.61
C TYR A 25 -6.66 -9.29 9.99
N ARG A 26 -5.53 -10.01 10.08
CA ARG A 26 -5.04 -10.52 11.37
C ARG A 26 -4.72 -9.40 12.37
N HIS A 27 -4.35 -8.21 11.90
CA HIS A 27 -4.07 -7.08 12.78
C HIS A 27 -5.37 -6.48 13.31
N VAL A 28 -6.37 -6.33 12.44
CA VAL A 28 -7.72 -5.85 12.77
C VAL A 28 -8.40 -6.79 13.74
N ASN A 29 -8.36 -8.11 13.46
CA ASN A 29 -8.87 -9.15 14.35
C ASN A 29 -8.23 -9.12 15.75
N ARG A 30 -7.05 -8.50 15.93
CA ARG A 30 -6.42 -8.25 17.24
C ARG A 30 -6.63 -6.82 17.78
N GLY A 31 -7.59 -6.08 17.24
CA GLY A 31 -8.02 -4.76 17.71
C GLY A 31 -7.45 -3.55 16.97
N ALA A 32 -6.73 -3.72 15.85
CA ALA A 32 -6.30 -2.56 15.07
C ALA A 32 -7.45 -1.93 14.28
N THR A 33 -7.60 -0.61 14.40
CA THR A 33 -8.64 0.15 13.66
C THR A 33 -8.08 1.27 12.80
N TRP A 34 -6.95 1.85 13.20
CA TRP A 34 -6.41 3.11 12.65
C TRP A 34 -7.42 4.27 12.63
N ILE A 35 -8.39 4.27 13.56
CA ILE A 35 -9.51 5.21 13.59
C ILE A 35 -9.10 6.70 13.66
N ALA A 36 -7.91 7.00 14.20
CA ALA A 36 -7.37 8.37 14.24
C ALA A 36 -6.86 8.90 12.87
N SER A 37 -6.95 8.09 11.80
CA SER A 37 -6.53 8.50 10.46
C SER A 37 -7.42 9.63 9.93
N ARG A 38 -6.80 10.76 9.58
CA ARG A 38 -7.53 11.97 9.18
C ARG A 38 -8.12 11.94 7.78
N HIS A 39 -7.58 11.10 6.89
CA HIS A 39 -8.04 10.95 5.51
C HIS A 39 -8.18 12.29 4.75
N ILE A 40 -7.27 13.24 4.97
CA ILE A 40 -7.38 14.57 4.38
C ILE A 40 -7.23 14.50 2.85
N CYS A 41 -8.25 15.01 2.14
CA CYS A 41 -8.25 15.22 0.70
C CYS A 41 -9.01 16.50 0.38
N ASN A 42 -8.52 17.31 -0.57
CA ASN A 42 -9.05 18.67 -0.84
C ASN A 42 -9.19 19.53 0.44
N GLY A 43 -8.23 19.41 1.36
CA GLY A 43 -8.15 20.24 2.57
C GLY A 43 -9.11 19.85 3.71
N ARG A 44 -9.93 18.78 3.56
CA ARG A 44 -10.86 18.33 4.61
C ARG A 44 -10.83 16.81 4.82
N ALA A 45 -11.36 16.36 5.95
CA ALA A 45 -11.65 14.95 6.19
C ALA A 45 -12.94 14.53 5.45
N PRO A 46 -13.12 13.24 5.11
CA PRO A 46 -14.36 12.72 4.55
C PRO A 46 -15.50 12.78 5.58
N THR A 47 -16.73 12.89 5.12
CA THR A 47 -17.92 12.69 5.97
C THR A 47 -18.16 11.19 6.23
N SER A 48 -19.01 10.87 7.21
CA SER A 48 -19.43 9.49 7.46
C SER A 48 -20.17 8.84 6.28
N ASP A 49 -20.81 9.63 5.43
CA ASP A 49 -21.45 9.14 4.20
C ASP A 49 -20.44 8.83 3.10
N GLU A 50 -19.36 9.62 3.01
CA GLU A 50 -18.28 9.40 2.04
C GLU A 50 -17.38 8.22 2.43
N LEU A 51 -17.19 8.02 3.74
CA LEU A 51 -16.38 6.93 4.26
C LEU A 51 -16.99 6.32 5.53
N PRO A 52 -18.02 5.44 5.38
CA PRO A 52 -18.60 4.71 6.50
C PRO A 52 -17.57 3.76 7.15
N LEU A 53 -17.68 3.57 8.46
CA LEU A 53 -16.90 2.59 9.19
C LEU A 53 -17.50 1.19 9.03
N CYS A 54 -16.65 0.17 9.05
CA CYS A 54 -17.07 -1.23 9.06
C CYS A 54 -17.37 -1.79 10.45
N PHE A 55 -17.22 -0.97 11.49
CA PHE A 55 -17.25 -1.37 12.88
C PHE A 55 -17.75 -0.21 13.76
N ASP A 56 -18.16 -0.52 14.99
CA ASP A 56 -18.56 0.49 15.97
C ASP A 56 -17.30 1.18 16.53
N PRO A 57 -17.15 2.51 16.37
CA PRO A 57 -15.96 3.23 16.83
C PRO A 57 -15.72 3.17 18.35
N ASN A 58 -16.75 2.85 19.15
CA ASN A 58 -16.64 2.71 20.60
C ASN A 58 -16.20 1.31 21.03
N LEU A 59 -16.47 0.29 20.22
CA LEU A 59 -16.16 -1.10 20.52
C LEU A 59 -14.86 -1.55 19.84
N GLY A 60 -14.62 -1.09 18.60
CA GLY A 60 -13.51 -1.56 17.78
C GLY A 60 -13.96 -2.64 16.79
N TRP A 61 -12.99 -3.35 16.22
CA TRP A 61 -13.20 -4.41 15.23
C TRP A 61 -12.36 -5.67 15.52
N ASP A 62 -12.03 -5.86 16.80
CA ASP A 62 -11.42 -7.08 17.30
C ASP A 62 -12.35 -8.29 17.13
N ASP A 63 -11.75 -9.48 17.08
CA ASP A 63 -12.42 -10.76 16.89
C ASP A 63 -13.28 -10.90 15.61
N VAL A 64 -13.21 -9.93 14.70
CA VAL A 64 -13.86 -10.02 13.37
C VAL A 64 -13.40 -11.26 12.61
N SER A 65 -14.33 -12.00 12.03
CA SER A 65 -14.03 -13.12 11.14
C SER A 65 -13.53 -12.65 9.77
N LEU A 66 -12.84 -13.53 9.03
CA LEU A 66 -12.39 -13.18 7.67
C LEU A 66 -13.58 -12.88 6.74
N ASP A 67 -14.70 -13.58 6.90
CA ASP A 67 -15.90 -13.37 6.09
C ASP A 67 -16.53 -11.99 6.37
N GLU A 68 -16.65 -11.58 7.64
CA GLU A 68 -17.13 -10.25 7.99
C GLU A 68 -16.18 -9.15 7.49
N PHE A 69 -14.87 -9.38 7.59
CA PHE A 69 -13.86 -8.46 7.07
C PHE A 69 -13.96 -8.29 5.55
N LEU A 70 -14.24 -9.37 4.82
CA LEU A 70 -14.49 -9.35 3.38
C LEU A 70 -15.84 -8.76 2.99
N HIS A 71 -16.85 -8.90 3.86
CA HIS A 71 -18.22 -8.49 3.57
C HIS A 71 -18.42 -6.99 3.58
N CYS A 72 -17.70 -6.24 4.43
CA CYS A 72 -17.87 -4.79 4.51
C CYS A 72 -17.40 -4.08 3.21
N PRO A 73 -18.29 -3.42 2.45
CA PRO A 73 -17.93 -2.80 1.17
C PRO A 73 -17.06 -1.53 1.32
N PHE A 74 -16.95 -1.00 2.54
CA PHE A 74 -16.17 0.19 2.88
C PHE A 74 -14.79 -0.15 3.48
N ASN A 75 -14.43 -1.44 3.54
CA ASN A 75 -13.17 -1.87 4.14
C ASN A 75 -11.96 -1.22 3.44
N LEU A 76 -11.23 -0.39 4.19
CA LEU A 76 -10.04 0.32 3.72
C LEU A 76 -8.85 -0.62 3.44
N ALA A 77 -8.93 -1.90 3.78
CA ALA A 77 -7.97 -2.90 3.35
C ALA A 77 -8.02 -3.16 1.83
N PHE A 78 -9.17 -2.96 1.18
CA PHE A 78 -9.28 -3.14 -0.27
C PHE A 78 -8.50 -2.08 -1.03
N ASN A 79 -7.67 -2.54 -1.96
CA ASN A 79 -6.82 -1.71 -2.83
C ASN A 79 -6.06 -0.62 -2.04
N ARG A 80 -5.58 -0.98 -0.84
CA ARG A 80 -4.97 -0.02 0.10
C ARG A 80 -3.74 0.63 -0.51
N GLN A 81 -2.86 -0.15 -1.16
CA GLN A 81 -1.60 0.37 -1.69
C GLN A 81 -1.88 1.38 -2.81
N THR A 82 -2.80 1.04 -3.73
CA THR A 82 -3.24 1.92 -4.81
C THR A 82 -3.88 3.18 -4.27
N ARG A 83 -4.86 3.06 -3.36
CA ARG A 83 -5.54 4.23 -2.77
C ARG A 83 -4.59 5.16 -2.03
N MET A 84 -3.61 4.61 -1.30
CA MET A 84 -2.68 5.41 -0.50
C MET A 84 -1.55 6.04 -1.32
N LEU A 85 -1.25 5.51 -2.51
CA LEU A 85 -0.23 6.05 -3.42
C LEU A 85 -0.81 6.98 -4.49
N ALA A 86 -2.09 6.87 -4.80
CA ALA A 86 -2.77 7.72 -5.77
C ALA A 86 -3.04 9.13 -5.22
N ASP A 87 -3.09 10.10 -6.14
CA ASP A 87 -3.74 11.38 -5.89
C ASP A 87 -5.27 11.19 -5.94
N LEU A 88 -5.90 11.19 -4.77
CA LEU A 88 -7.35 11.01 -4.64
C LEU A 88 -8.15 12.22 -5.16
N THR A 89 -7.54 13.40 -5.31
CA THR A 89 -8.25 14.58 -5.82
C THR A 89 -8.71 14.40 -7.27
N LEU A 90 -8.04 13.53 -8.02
CA LEU A 90 -8.38 13.16 -9.40
C LEU A 90 -9.70 12.38 -9.52
N VAL A 91 -10.20 11.85 -8.41
CA VAL A 91 -11.40 11.01 -8.37
C VAL A 91 -12.42 11.50 -7.34
N ASN A 92 -12.46 12.82 -7.12
CA ASN A 92 -13.34 13.44 -6.14
C ASN A 92 -13.17 12.88 -4.71
N CYS A 93 -11.93 12.58 -4.33
CA CYS A 93 -11.55 12.09 -3.01
C CYS A 93 -12.25 10.77 -2.64
N TYR A 94 -13.01 10.77 -1.54
CA TYR A 94 -13.73 9.61 -1.02
C TYR A 94 -15.18 9.54 -1.51
N ALA A 95 -15.69 10.62 -2.11
CA ALA A 95 -17.03 10.62 -2.68
C ALA A 95 -17.07 9.64 -3.87
N ARG A 96 -18.06 8.74 -3.85
CA ARG A 96 -18.26 7.73 -4.90
C ARG A 96 -19.30 8.16 -5.94
N ASN A 97 -19.87 9.35 -5.81
CA ASN A 97 -20.84 9.87 -6.75
C ASN A 97 -20.17 10.46 -8.00
N GLY A 98 -20.88 10.43 -9.13
CA GLY A 98 -20.53 11.20 -10.33
C GLY A 98 -19.38 10.68 -11.19
N THR A 99 -18.68 9.60 -10.82
CA THR A 99 -17.67 8.95 -11.67
C THR A 99 -17.99 7.47 -11.82
N ASP A 100 -17.96 6.97 -13.06
CA ASP A 100 -18.06 5.53 -13.33
C ASP A 100 -16.97 4.77 -12.55
N PRO A 101 -17.29 3.66 -11.86
CA PRO A 101 -16.33 2.91 -11.06
C PRO A 101 -15.09 2.46 -11.84
N ARG A 102 -15.22 2.08 -13.12
CA ARG A 102 -14.07 1.62 -13.92
C ARG A 102 -13.16 2.78 -14.26
N THR A 103 -13.72 3.92 -14.67
CA THR A 103 -12.94 5.15 -14.90
C THR A 103 -12.21 5.59 -13.64
N ARG A 104 -12.90 5.52 -12.49
CA ARG A 104 -12.31 5.84 -11.19
C ARG A 104 -11.12 4.94 -10.86
N ASP A 105 -11.31 3.63 -10.98
CA ASP A 105 -10.29 2.64 -10.67
C ASP A 105 -9.06 2.75 -11.59
N HIS A 106 -9.29 2.96 -12.88
CA HIS A 106 -8.21 3.22 -13.84
C HIS A 106 -7.42 4.49 -13.48
N THR A 107 -8.12 5.58 -13.14
CA THR A 107 -7.48 6.86 -12.75
C THR A 107 -6.62 6.70 -11.49
N LEU A 108 -7.12 5.96 -10.49
CA LEU A 108 -6.38 5.67 -9.27
C LEU A 108 -5.12 4.85 -9.56
N LEU A 109 -5.24 3.78 -10.35
CA LEU A 109 -4.12 2.91 -10.67
C LEU A 109 -3.01 3.66 -11.41
N GLU A 110 -3.35 4.45 -12.43
CA GLU A 110 -2.36 5.22 -13.19
C GLU A 110 -1.72 6.33 -12.35
N SER A 111 -2.50 6.97 -11.47
CA SER A 111 -1.97 7.94 -10.50
C SER A 111 -0.98 7.27 -9.52
N ALA A 112 -1.32 6.11 -8.98
CA ALA A 112 -0.46 5.36 -8.07
C ALA A 112 0.84 4.91 -8.75
N LYS A 113 0.78 4.36 -9.98
CA LYS A 113 1.97 3.98 -10.76
C LYS A 113 2.87 5.19 -11.02
N LYS A 114 2.30 6.32 -11.42
CA LYS A 114 3.04 7.58 -11.66
C LYS A 114 3.73 8.07 -10.39
N ASN A 115 3.02 8.13 -9.27
CA ASN A 115 3.56 8.59 -8.00
C ASN A 115 4.68 7.66 -7.51
N LEU A 116 4.45 6.34 -7.56
CA LEU A 116 5.45 5.34 -7.18
C LEU A 116 6.72 5.44 -8.03
N LYS A 117 6.56 5.60 -9.35
CA LYS A 117 7.69 5.82 -10.28
C LYS A 117 8.49 7.07 -9.94
N ASN A 118 7.85 8.11 -9.43
CA ASN A 118 8.51 9.38 -9.11
C ASN A 118 9.09 9.44 -7.70
N MET A 119 8.82 8.45 -6.84
CA MET A 119 9.44 8.36 -5.52
C MET A 119 10.95 8.13 -5.64
N ALA A 120 11.69 8.72 -4.69
CA ALA A 120 13.14 8.59 -4.61
C ALA A 120 13.56 7.14 -4.43
N PHE A 121 12.76 6.37 -3.69
CA PHE A 121 12.93 4.94 -3.50
C PHE A 121 11.59 4.27 -3.17
N PHE A 122 11.43 3.01 -3.54
CA PHE A 122 10.47 2.13 -2.91
C PHE A 122 11.05 0.73 -2.79
N GLY A 123 10.70 0.02 -1.72
CA GLY A 123 11.11 -1.37 -1.49
C GLY A 123 9.99 -2.36 -1.73
N ILE A 124 10.37 -3.63 -1.92
CA ILE A 124 9.46 -4.77 -2.00
C ILE A 124 9.71 -5.64 -0.77
N LYS A 125 8.67 -5.87 0.04
CA LYS A 125 8.78 -6.61 1.30
C LYS A 125 9.40 -7.99 1.10
N GLU A 126 9.07 -8.66 0.01
CA GLU A 126 9.52 -10.01 -0.37
C GLU A 126 11.00 -10.02 -0.80
N ARG A 127 11.58 -8.85 -1.12
CA ARG A 127 12.97 -8.65 -1.57
C ARG A 127 13.69 -7.68 -0.64
N MET A 128 13.64 -7.95 0.66
CA MET A 128 14.09 -6.99 1.69
C MET A 128 15.61 -6.71 1.63
N ASP A 129 16.44 -7.71 1.34
CA ASP A 129 17.90 -7.52 1.19
C ASP A 129 18.25 -6.66 -0.02
N ASP A 130 17.58 -6.88 -1.16
CA ASP A 130 17.74 -6.03 -2.34
C ASP A 130 17.21 -4.62 -2.10
N SER A 131 16.09 -4.50 -1.38
CA SER A 131 15.50 -3.21 -1.00
C SER A 131 16.46 -2.42 -0.11
N GLN A 132 17.12 -3.09 0.84
CA GLN A 132 18.17 -2.48 1.67
C GLN A 132 19.34 -2.00 0.79
N THR A 133 19.89 -2.88 -0.05
CA THR A 133 21.02 -2.57 -0.93
C THR A 133 20.72 -1.36 -1.82
N MET A 134 19.54 -1.33 -2.44
CA MET A 134 19.11 -0.22 -3.28
C MET A 134 18.97 1.08 -2.49
N PHE A 135 18.40 1.03 -1.27
CA PHE A 135 18.26 2.21 -0.41
C PHE A 135 19.62 2.78 0.00
N GLU A 136 20.52 1.92 0.48
CA GLU A 136 21.89 2.28 0.87
C GLU A 136 22.63 2.97 -0.28
N TRP A 137 22.52 2.43 -1.49
CA TRP A 137 23.14 3.00 -2.68
C TRP A 137 22.53 4.36 -3.08
N LEU A 138 21.20 4.47 -3.10
CA LEU A 138 20.51 5.70 -3.53
C LEU A 138 20.74 6.89 -2.59
N PHE A 139 20.89 6.62 -1.29
CA PHE A 139 21.05 7.65 -0.27
C PHE A 139 22.47 7.74 0.30
N ASN A 140 23.41 6.96 -0.23
CA ASN A 140 24.80 6.89 0.20
C ASN A 140 24.93 6.72 1.73
N LEU A 141 24.27 5.69 2.26
CA LEU A 141 24.26 5.34 3.67
C LEU A 141 24.36 3.82 3.85
N SER A 142 24.58 3.35 5.07
CA SER A 142 24.57 1.92 5.40
C SER A 142 23.76 1.65 6.66
N PHE A 143 23.02 0.54 6.66
CA PHE A 143 22.34 0.05 7.86
C PHE A 143 23.30 -0.80 8.69
N ASN A 144 23.19 -0.70 10.02
CA ASN A 144 23.97 -1.50 10.96
C ASN A 144 23.45 -2.94 11.13
N ARG A 145 22.27 -3.26 10.59
CA ARG A 145 21.61 -4.57 10.67
C ARG A 145 20.89 -4.86 9.37
N ARG A 146 20.80 -6.16 9.02
CA ARG A 146 20.01 -6.61 7.87
C ARG A 146 18.52 -6.46 8.16
N LEU A 147 17.79 -5.78 7.26
CA LEU A 147 16.35 -5.62 7.37
C LEU A 147 15.59 -6.94 7.23
N SER A 148 16.14 -7.91 6.48
CA SER A 148 15.58 -9.26 6.31
C SER A 148 15.54 -10.09 7.60
N ALA A 149 16.27 -9.70 8.65
CA ALA A 149 16.22 -10.38 9.95
C ALA A 149 14.81 -10.36 10.58
N TRP A 150 13.93 -9.46 10.13
CA TRP A 150 12.55 -9.29 10.63
C TRP A 150 11.50 -9.90 9.68
N SER A 151 11.70 -11.14 9.24
CA SER A 151 10.87 -11.79 8.20
C SER A 151 9.62 -12.51 8.71
N ARG A 152 9.40 -12.62 10.02
CA ARG A 152 8.25 -13.33 10.61
C ARG A 152 6.92 -12.67 10.22
N SER A 153 6.26 -13.24 9.23
CA SER A 153 4.91 -12.85 8.83
C SER A 153 3.90 -13.87 9.33
N LYS A 154 2.99 -13.42 10.19
CA LYS A 154 1.83 -14.24 10.61
C LYS A 154 0.79 -14.42 9.50
N SER A 155 0.94 -13.80 8.32
CA SER A 155 -0.05 -13.94 7.24
C SER A 155 -0.21 -15.38 6.77
N ASN A 156 0.88 -16.15 6.73
CA ASN A 156 0.91 -17.48 6.13
C ASN A 156 0.19 -18.54 6.99
N ASP A 157 0.04 -18.27 8.29
CA ASP A 157 -0.61 -19.19 9.25
C ASP A 157 -2.12 -18.92 9.35
N THR A 158 -2.73 -18.30 8.34
CA THR A 158 -4.17 -18.01 8.31
C THR A 158 -4.83 -19.03 7.41
N ASP A 159 -5.79 -19.77 7.93
CA ASP A 159 -6.61 -20.64 7.09
C ASP A 159 -7.54 -19.77 6.23
N VAL A 160 -7.42 -19.92 4.91
CA VAL A 160 -8.16 -19.15 3.92
C VAL A 160 -8.67 -20.12 2.87
N SER A 161 -9.99 -20.24 2.77
CA SER A 161 -10.61 -21.12 1.79
C SER A 161 -10.34 -20.63 0.35
N PRO A 162 -10.43 -21.51 -0.66
CA PRO A 162 -10.29 -21.10 -2.06
C PRO A 162 -11.28 -20.01 -2.48
N GLU A 163 -12.48 -20.02 -1.90
CA GLU A 163 -13.52 -19.02 -2.08
C GLU A 163 -13.09 -17.65 -1.54
N GLN A 164 -12.66 -17.60 -0.27
CA GLN A 164 -12.16 -16.38 0.36
C GLN A 164 -10.94 -15.85 -0.39
N MET A 165 -10.02 -16.73 -0.80
CA MET A 165 -8.85 -16.36 -1.58
C MET A 165 -9.22 -15.68 -2.91
N ARG A 166 -10.26 -16.20 -3.59
CA ARG A 166 -10.78 -15.57 -4.82
C ARG A 166 -11.34 -14.18 -4.53
N GLN A 167 -12.16 -14.04 -3.48
CA GLN A 167 -12.70 -12.73 -3.08
C GLN A 167 -11.61 -11.73 -2.69
N ILE A 168 -10.56 -12.17 -1.97
CA ILE A 168 -9.42 -11.32 -1.62
C ILE A 168 -8.76 -10.78 -2.89
N ARG A 169 -8.51 -11.64 -3.90
CA ARG A 169 -7.91 -11.22 -5.17
C ARG A 169 -8.81 -10.24 -5.92
N GLU A 170 -10.09 -10.56 -6.08
CA GLU A 170 -11.07 -9.70 -6.76
C GLU A 170 -11.16 -8.31 -6.12
N ARG A 171 -11.20 -8.25 -4.77
CA ARG A 171 -11.29 -6.98 -4.02
C ARG A 171 -9.97 -6.19 -3.98
N ASN A 172 -8.85 -6.79 -4.36
CA ASN A 172 -7.52 -6.17 -4.37
C ASN A 172 -6.90 -6.12 -5.78
N GLN A 173 -7.72 -6.17 -6.83
CA GLN A 173 -7.27 -6.23 -8.22
C GLN A 173 -6.35 -5.05 -8.62
N LEU A 174 -6.62 -3.83 -8.15
CA LEU A 174 -5.76 -2.68 -8.45
C LEU A 174 -4.41 -2.78 -7.75
N ASP A 175 -4.40 -3.28 -6.51
CA ASP A 175 -3.15 -3.53 -5.80
C ASP A 175 -2.32 -4.61 -6.48
N ILE A 176 -2.96 -5.64 -7.07
CA ILE A 176 -2.28 -6.69 -7.87
C ILE A 176 -1.61 -6.07 -9.08
N GLU A 177 -2.34 -5.29 -9.87
CA GLU A 177 -1.77 -4.63 -11.05
C GLU A 177 -0.68 -3.61 -10.70
N LEU A 178 -0.84 -2.88 -9.59
CA LEU A 178 0.17 -1.96 -9.08
C LEU A 178 1.42 -2.70 -8.61
N TYR A 179 1.26 -3.82 -7.91
CA TYR A 179 2.36 -4.62 -7.39
C TYR A 179 3.17 -5.26 -8.54
N ASP A 180 2.51 -5.80 -9.56
CA ASP A 180 3.17 -6.34 -10.76
C ASP A 180 3.98 -5.27 -11.49
N TYR A 181 3.42 -4.06 -11.61
CA TYR A 181 4.14 -2.90 -12.13
C TYR A 181 5.36 -2.55 -11.25
N ALA A 182 5.16 -2.52 -9.93
CA ALA A 182 6.20 -2.16 -8.97
C ALA A 182 7.38 -3.14 -9.00
N VAL A 183 7.11 -4.44 -9.09
CA VAL A 183 8.14 -5.49 -9.18
C VAL A 183 8.99 -5.30 -10.43
N LYS A 184 8.37 -5.13 -11.61
CA LYS A 184 9.10 -4.90 -12.87
C LYS A 184 9.97 -3.63 -12.80
N LEU A 185 9.42 -2.55 -12.25
CA LEU A 185 10.17 -1.30 -12.10
C LEU A 185 11.31 -1.44 -11.08
N PHE A 186 11.09 -2.17 -9.98
CA PHE A 186 12.09 -2.44 -8.96
C PHE A 186 13.26 -3.25 -9.54
N GLU A 187 12.98 -4.33 -10.26
CA GLU A 187 14.00 -5.15 -10.93
C GLU A 187 14.84 -4.33 -11.91
N HIS A 188 14.19 -3.51 -12.74
CA HIS A 188 14.89 -2.61 -13.65
C HIS A 188 15.82 -1.62 -12.89
N ARG A 189 15.35 -1.03 -11.78
CA ARG A 189 16.17 -0.13 -10.95
C ARG A 189 17.35 -0.86 -10.31
N LEU A 190 17.12 -2.07 -9.80
CA LEU A 190 18.15 -2.88 -9.16
C LEU A 190 19.25 -3.26 -10.14
N ALA A 191 18.89 -3.69 -11.35
CA ALA A 191 19.83 -4.02 -12.42
C ALA A 191 20.70 -2.81 -12.80
N LEU A 192 20.13 -1.61 -12.88
CA LEU A 192 20.90 -0.38 -13.16
C LEU A 192 21.93 -0.06 -12.06
N ILE A 193 21.59 -0.34 -10.80
CA ILE A 193 22.51 -0.13 -9.67
C ILE A 193 23.64 -1.16 -9.71
N GLN A 194 23.30 -2.43 -9.94
CA GLN A 194 24.27 -3.52 -10.02
C GLN A 194 25.27 -3.29 -11.18
N ASN A 195 24.79 -2.90 -12.36
CA ASN A 195 25.65 -2.61 -13.51
C ASN A 195 26.59 -1.42 -13.30
N ARG A 196 26.21 -0.44 -12.48
CA ARG A 196 27.07 0.70 -12.12
C ARG A 196 28.07 0.38 -11.00
N SER A 197 27.83 -0.70 -10.26
CA SER A 197 28.65 -1.13 -9.13
C SER A 197 29.73 -2.16 -9.53
N LEU A 198 29.68 -2.66 -10.78
CA LEU A 198 30.74 -3.49 -11.33
C LEU A 198 31.94 -2.61 -11.72
N PRO A 199 33.16 -2.92 -11.25
CA PRO A 199 34.37 -2.27 -11.77
C PRO A 199 34.53 -2.67 -13.25
N GLY A 200 34.70 -1.67 -14.11
CA GLY A 200 35.13 -1.86 -15.50
C GLY A 200 36.58 -2.27 -15.60
#